data_AF-A0A077ZRI0-F1
#
_entry.id   AF-A0A077ZRI0-F1
#
_cell.length_a   1.000
_cell.length_b   1.000
_cell.length_c   1.000
_cell.angle_alpha   90.00
_cell.angle_beta   90.00
_cell.angle_gamma   90.00
#
_symmetry.space_group_name_H-M   'P 1'
#
loop_
_entity.id
_entity.type
_entity.pdbx_description
1 polymer ?
#
loop_
_entity_poly.entity_id
_entity_poly.type
_entity_poly.pdbx_seq_one_letter_code
_entity_poly.pdbx_strand_id
1 'polypeptide(L)'
;MTYIQDNSKEMRTFKLDEPEHDMGKYFGRVQHFFNVFNPMNSLYTNDQVSSMQKQLEKQRQLEREEATYGRSVMLTEAEIKQLRKWKTIVNASIHPDTNQPVPWVMRMCAFVPTNLPIIFGMLMTPPTPMNTAFWQWINQTYNAGMNFGNRNASSQQTTSDILFGYTAAVTSSITISVGLRKLSHNMTKGLQGGMAVLATSIISYLAVASAGFLNTYCMRMGEMKRGIKIFDESGEAMGISQECARKAVLQTSFSRMALSFPIFILPGVSMALLDKFKMIPKSRGPKTLLELTVIAFSLWIALPISVSLFPPRGEVKSNEIEQEFATMKNSKGQIVEKYYYNKGL
;
A
#
# COMPACT_ATOMS: atom_id res chain seq x y z
N MET A 1 25.26 -51.87 10.71
CA MET A 1 23.86 -51.45 10.51
C MET A 1 23.78 -49.97 10.80
N THR A 2 23.95 -49.16 9.76
CA THR A 2 23.84 -47.71 9.83
C THR A 2 22.35 -47.38 9.85
N TYR A 3 21.84 -46.90 10.98
CA TYR A 3 20.48 -46.37 11.06
C TYR A 3 20.39 -45.19 10.09
N ILE A 4 19.69 -45.41 8.99
CA ILE A 4 19.20 -44.34 8.12
C ILE A 4 18.22 -43.56 8.98
N GLN A 5 18.62 -42.37 9.40
CA GLN A 5 17.72 -41.36 9.95
C GLN A 5 16.78 -40.97 8.82
N ASP A 6 15.63 -41.64 8.77
CA ASP A 6 14.53 -41.26 7.91
C ASP A 6 14.05 -39.88 8.40
N ASN A 7 14.34 -38.85 7.60
CA ASN A 7 13.80 -37.50 7.76
C ASN A 7 12.29 -37.56 7.49
N SER A 8 11.55 -38.20 8.39
CA SER A 8 10.09 -38.10 8.44
C SER A 8 9.75 -36.62 8.48
N LYS A 9 9.17 -36.13 7.38
CA LYS A 9 8.77 -34.74 7.22
C LYS A 9 7.74 -34.45 8.30
N GLU A 10 8.14 -33.72 9.34
CA GLU A 10 7.28 -33.33 10.44
C GLU A 10 6.03 -32.63 9.86
N MET A 11 4.88 -33.32 9.92
CA MET A 11 3.63 -32.80 9.42
C MET A 11 2.99 -31.93 10.50
N ARG A 12 2.51 -30.75 10.12
CA ARG A 12 1.89 -29.80 11.04
C ARG A 12 0.51 -29.40 10.55
N THR A 13 -0.37 -29.12 11.49
CA THR A 13 -1.68 -28.54 11.18
C THR A 13 -1.49 -27.15 10.56
N PHE A 14 -2.18 -26.89 9.47
CA PHE A 14 -2.14 -25.60 8.77
C PHE A 14 -3.55 -25.15 8.39
N LYS A 15 -3.82 -23.86 8.53
CA LYS A 15 -5.02 -23.20 8.03
C LYS A 15 -4.62 -22.11 7.06
N LEU A 16 -5.11 -22.18 5.83
CA LEU A 16 -4.67 -21.27 4.79
C LEU A 16 -5.01 -19.82 5.10
N ASP A 17 -6.20 -19.56 5.64
CA ASP A 17 -6.69 -18.19 5.85
C ASP A 17 -6.14 -17.53 7.12
N GLU A 18 -5.44 -18.29 7.98
CA GLU A 18 -4.75 -17.74 9.14
C GLU A 18 -3.64 -16.76 8.69
N PRO A 19 -3.53 -15.57 9.32
CA PRO A 19 -2.49 -14.63 8.97
C PRO A 19 -1.13 -15.13 9.49
N GLU A 20 -0.11 -15.11 8.62
CA GLU A 20 1.27 -15.52 8.98
C GLU A 20 1.89 -14.62 10.06
N HIS A 21 1.48 -13.35 10.07
CA HIS A 21 1.93 -12.35 11.03
C HIS A 21 0.72 -11.75 11.75
N ASP A 22 0.90 -11.40 13.03
CA ASP A 22 -0.12 -10.72 13.81
C ASP A 22 -0.43 -9.33 13.23
N MET A 23 -1.55 -9.21 12.52
CA MET A 23 -1.99 -7.97 11.88
C MET A 23 -2.47 -6.90 12.88
N GLY A 24 -2.71 -7.28 14.14
CA GLY A 24 -2.97 -6.34 15.24
C GLY A 24 -1.73 -5.54 15.63
N LYS A 25 -0.54 -6.14 15.48
CA LYS A 25 0.75 -5.50 15.80
C LYS A 25 1.36 -4.79 14.59
N TYR A 26 1.96 -3.63 14.84
CA TYR A 26 2.62 -2.83 13.79
C TYR A 26 3.68 -3.62 13.02
N PHE A 27 4.63 -4.27 13.71
CA PHE A 27 5.69 -5.03 13.04
C PHE A 27 5.17 -6.27 12.30
N GLY A 28 4.09 -6.90 12.76
CA GLY A 28 3.44 -7.98 12.04
C GLY A 28 2.85 -7.50 10.70
N ARG A 29 2.20 -6.33 10.70
CA ARG A 29 1.75 -5.67 9.46
C ARG A 29 2.91 -5.32 8.54
N VAL A 30 4.00 -4.78 9.08
CA VAL A 30 5.18 -4.43 8.28
C VAL A 30 5.74 -5.66 7.56
N GLN A 31 5.92 -6.78 8.26
CA GLN A 31 6.40 -8.03 7.66
C GLN A 31 5.45 -8.54 6.57
N HIS A 32 4.15 -8.53 6.84
CA HIS A 32 3.14 -8.90 5.84
C HIS A 32 3.24 -8.04 4.57
N PHE A 33 3.28 -6.72 4.73
CA PHE A 33 3.32 -5.80 3.59
C PHE A 33 4.66 -5.82 2.85
N PHE A 34 5.79 -6.12 3.51
CA PHE A 34 7.05 -6.37 2.81
C PHE A 34 6.95 -7.54 1.84
N ASN A 35 6.23 -8.61 2.22
CA ASN A 35 6.01 -9.76 1.37
C ASN A 35 5.07 -9.44 0.20
N VAL A 36 3.99 -8.70 0.46
CA VAL A 36 2.99 -8.31 -0.57
C VAL A 36 3.59 -7.32 -1.58
N PHE A 37 4.28 -6.28 -1.12
CA PHE A 37 4.90 -5.26 -1.98
C PHE A 37 6.25 -5.68 -2.58
N ASN A 38 6.67 -6.94 -2.41
CA ASN A 38 7.93 -7.42 -2.97
C ASN A 38 7.92 -7.29 -4.51
N PRO A 39 8.84 -6.50 -5.11
CA PRO A 39 8.90 -6.29 -6.55
C PRO A 39 9.08 -7.58 -7.35
N MET A 40 9.71 -8.61 -6.78
CA MET A 40 9.88 -9.90 -7.45
C MET A 40 8.53 -10.58 -7.75
N ASN A 41 7.48 -10.27 -6.98
CA ASN A 41 6.15 -10.80 -7.25
C ASN A 41 5.53 -10.21 -8.53
N SER A 42 6.02 -9.06 -9.03
CA SER A 42 5.52 -8.49 -10.29
C SER A 42 6.00 -9.25 -11.52
N LEU A 43 6.96 -10.17 -11.39
CA LEU A 43 7.47 -10.98 -12.50
C LEU A 43 6.51 -12.11 -12.90
N TYR A 44 5.52 -12.43 -12.06
CA TYR A 44 4.54 -13.48 -12.35
C TYR A 44 3.44 -13.00 -13.30
N THR A 45 3.15 -13.79 -14.33
CA THR A 45 2.09 -13.49 -15.32
C THR A 45 0.69 -13.69 -14.73
N ASN A 46 -0.35 -13.14 -15.39
CA ASN A 46 -1.75 -13.38 -14.99
C ASN A 46 -2.08 -14.88 -14.92
N ASP A 47 -1.58 -15.68 -15.87
CA ASP A 47 -1.86 -17.12 -15.91
C ASP A 47 -1.21 -17.87 -14.74
N GLN A 48 0.04 -17.51 -14.38
CA GLN A 48 0.73 -18.08 -13.23
C GLN A 48 0.00 -17.72 -11.92
N VAL A 49 -0.39 -16.46 -11.76
CA VAL A 49 -1.16 -15.99 -10.59
C VAL A 49 -2.51 -16.72 -10.51
N SER A 50 -3.22 -16.86 -11.63
CA SER A 50 -4.53 -17.54 -11.67
C SER A 50 -4.40 -19.04 -11.38
N SER A 51 -3.32 -19.68 -11.83
CA SER A 51 -3.01 -21.07 -11.48
C SER A 51 -2.77 -21.22 -9.97
N MET A 52 -1.99 -20.31 -9.37
CA MET A 52 -1.78 -20.27 -7.92
C MET A 52 -3.09 -20.05 -7.16
N GLN A 53 -3.95 -19.12 -7.61
CA GLN A 53 -5.28 -18.89 -7.03
C GLN A 53 -6.13 -20.16 -7.02
N LYS A 54 -6.18 -20.90 -8.13
CA LYS A 54 -6.90 -22.18 -8.20
C LYS A 54 -6.36 -23.22 -7.21
N GLN A 55 -5.04 -23.28 -7.01
CA GLN A 55 -4.45 -24.19 -6.03
C GLN A 55 -4.81 -23.81 -4.59
N LEU A 56 -4.84 -22.51 -4.29
CA LEU A 56 -5.29 -22.01 -2.99
C LEU A 56 -6.78 -22.32 -2.75
N GLU A 57 -7.63 -22.19 -3.77
CA GLU A 57 -9.05 -22.55 -3.67
C GLU A 57 -9.26 -24.05 -3.42
N LYS A 58 -8.50 -24.90 -4.11
CA LYS A 58 -8.50 -26.35 -3.84
C LYS A 58 -8.10 -26.65 -2.40
N GLN A 59 -7.07 -25.99 -1.90
CA GLN A 59 -6.63 -26.14 -0.51
C GLN A 59 -7.73 -25.70 0.47
N ARG A 60 -8.40 -24.57 0.24
CA ARG A 60 -9.54 -24.12 1.06
C ARG A 60 -10.71 -25.11 1.04
N GLN A 61 -10.97 -25.73 -0.11
CA GLN A 61 -11.99 -26.75 -0.22
C GLN A 61 -11.63 -27.97 0.64
N LEU A 62 -10.39 -28.45 0.56
CA LEU A 62 -9.89 -29.55 1.37
C LEU A 62 -10.01 -29.26 2.88
N GLU A 63 -9.64 -28.04 3.29
CA GLU A 63 -9.77 -27.59 4.69
C GLU A 63 -11.23 -27.59 5.17
N ARG A 64 -12.19 -27.20 4.32
CA ARG A 64 -13.62 -27.22 4.64
C ARG A 64 -14.18 -28.65 4.73
N GLU A 65 -13.74 -29.54 3.84
CA GLU A 65 -14.14 -30.94 3.84
C GLU A 65 -13.66 -31.66 5.10
N GLU A 66 -12.37 -31.54 5.44
CA GLU A 66 -11.81 -32.13 6.66
C GLU A 66 -12.43 -31.56 7.94
N ALA A 67 -12.72 -30.25 7.96
CA ALA A 67 -13.40 -29.62 9.10
C ALA A 67 -14.81 -30.19 9.35
N THR A 68 -15.51 -30.65 8.31
CA THR A 68 -16.82 -31.32 8.43
C THR A 68 -16.71 -32.64 9.21
N TYR A 69 -15.54 -33.30 9.14
CA TYR A 69 -15.23 -34.52 9.90
C TYR A 69 -14.51 -34.24 11.23
N GLY A 70 -14.41 -32.97 11.64
CA GLY A 70 -13.67 -32.57 12.86
C GLY A 70 -12.15 -32.76 12.75
N ARG A 71 -11.61 -32.91 11.54
CA ARG A 71 -10.18 -33.10 11.26
C ARG A 71 -9.55 -31.81 10.75
N SER A 72 -8.23 -31.75 10.78
CA SER A 72 -7.46 -30.65 10.21
C SER A 72 -6.47 -31.19 9.18
N VAL A 73 -6.27 -30.43 8.10
CA VAL A 73 -5.29 -30.79 7.07
C VAL A 73 -3.89 -30.71 7.67
N MET A 74 -3.15 -31.81 7.55
CA MET A 74 -1.75 -31.87 7.94
C MET A 74 -0.88 -31.73 6.70
N LEU A 75 0.09 -30.82 6.74
CA LEU A 75 0.98 -30.54 5.63
C LEU A 75 2.43 -30.57 6.10
N THR A 76 3.33 -30.87 5.18
CA THR A 76 4.76 -30.72 5.40
C THR A 76 5.17 -29.25 5.39
N GLU A 77 6.27 -28.92 6.07
CA GLU A 77 6.79 -27.54 6.11
C GLU A 77 7.04 -26.96 4.69
N ALA A 78 7.44 -27.80 3.74
CA ALA A 78 7.65 -27.40 2.35
C ALA A 78 6.35 -26.98 1.65
N GLU A 79 5.27 -27.74 1.87
CA GLU A 79 3.95 -27.42 1.32
C GLU A 79 3.38 -26.15 1.94
N ILE A 80 3.51 -26.00 3.27
CA ILE A 80 3.10 -24.78 3.99
C ILE A 80 3.82 -23.56 3.41
N LYS A 81 5.14 -23.62 3.25
CA LYS A 81 5.94 -22.53 2.68
C LYS A 81 5.51 -22.20 1.25
N GLN A 82 5.19 -23.22 0.44
CA GLN A 82 4.71 -23.04 -0.92
C GLN A 82 3.34 -22.36 -0.97
N LEU A 83 2.38 -22.81 -0.14
CA LEU A 83 1.06 -22.22 -0.03
C LEU A 83 1.13 -20.76 0.45
N ARG A 84 1.97 -20.45 1.43
CA ARG A 84 2.20 -19.06 1.89
C ARG A 84 2.78 -18.17 0.80
N LYS A 85 3.74 -18.69 0.02
CA LYS A 85 4.29 -17.98 -1.14
C LYS A 85 3.20 -17.68 -2.17
N TRP A 86 2.40 -18.68 -2.54
CA TRP A 86 1.28 -18.51 -3.47
C TRP A 86 0.25 -17.52 -2.94
N LYS A 87 -0.14 -17.62 -1.66
CA LYS A 87 -1.04 -16.67 -0.99
C LYS A 87 -0.52 -15.25 -1.09
N THR A 88 0.77 -15.03 -0.84
CA THR A 88 1.41 -13.72 -0.98
C THR A 88 1.33 -13.17 -2.40
N ILE A 89 1.68 -13.98 -3.41
CA ILE A 89 1.67 -13.58 -4.82
C ILE A 89 0.25 -13.25 -5.29
N VAL A 90 -0.72 -14.08 -4.90
CA VAL A 90 -2.15 -13.89 -5.20
C VAL A 90 -2.66 -12.61 -4.53
N ASN A 91 -2.40 -12.40 -3.23
CA ASN A 91 -2.81 -11.18 -2.52
C ASN A 91 -2.19 -9.91 -3.11
N ALA A 92 -0.99 -10.00 -3.72
CA ALA A 92 -0.35 -8.86 -4.37
C ALA A 92 -0.90 -8.53 -5.76
N SER A 93 -1.66 -9.45 -6.38
CA SER A 93 -1.98 -9.42 -7.83
C SER A 93 -3.46 -9.62 -8.17
N ILE A 94 -4.25 -10.19 -7.27
CA ILE A 94 -5.69 -10.44 -7.42
C ILE A 94 -6.47 -9.49 -6.53
N HIS A 95 -7.55 -8.93 -7.07
CA HIS A 95 -8.45 -8.09 -6.29
C HIS A 95 -9.29 -8.97 -5.34
N PRO A 96 -9.32 -8.68 -4.02
CA PRO A 96 -9.97 -9.56 -3.03
C PRO A 96 -11.48 -9.71 -3.26
N ASP A 97 -12.15 -8.65 -3.67
CA ASP A 97 -13.61 -8.68 -3.85
C ASP A 97 -14.07 -9.28 -5.18
N THR A 98 -13.36 -9.01 -6.30
CA THR A 98 -13.76 -9.49 -7.64
C THR A 98 -13.11 -10.82 -8.01
N ASN A 99 -12.08 -11.25 -7.28
CA ASN A 99 -11.26 -12.41 -7.59
C ASN A 99 -10.61 -12.38 -8.98
N GLN A 100 -10.51 -11.21 -9.59
CA GLN A 100 -9.89 -11.02 -10.90
C GLN A 100 -8.47 -10.44 -10.79
N PRO A 101 -7.57 -10.76 -11.73
CA PRO A 101 -6.26 -10.13 -11.80
C PRO A 101 -6.35 -8.62 -11.97
N VAL A 102 -5.63 -7.91 -11.11
CA VAL A 102 -5.42 -6.47 -11.24
C VAL A 102 -4.44 -6.23 -12.41
N PRO A 103 -4.70 -5.22 -13.28
CA PRO A 103 -3.75 -4.85 -14.34
C PRO A 103 -2.33 -4.70 -13.80
N TRP A 104 -1.33 -5.17 -14.54
CA TRP A 104 0.05 -5.30 -14.02
C TRP A 104 0.58 -4.02 -13.37
N VAL A 105 0.41 -2.87 -14.02
CA VAL A 105 0.85 -1.55 -13.50
C VAL A 105 0.14 -1.13 -12.21
N MET A 106 -1.06 -1.67 -11.95
CA MET A 106 -1.87 -1.35 -10.77
C MET A 106 -1.67 -2.36 -9.63
N ARG A 107 -0.87 -3.41 -9.82
CA ARG A 107 -0.56 -4.39 -8.78
C ARG A 107 0.28 -3.74 -7.69
N MET A 108 0.03 -4.13 -6.44
CA MET A 108 0.81 -3.67 -5.29
C MET A 108 2.31 -3.95 -5.47
N CYS A 109 2.66 -5.16 -5.93
CA CYS A 109 4.05 -5.54 -6.19
C CYS A 109 4.71 -4.78 -7.34
N ALA A 110 3.95 -4.18 -8.26
CA ALA A 110 4.48 -3.39 -9.37
C ALA A 110 4.79 -1.93 -8.99
N PHE A 111 4.61 -1.55 -7.72
CA PHE A 111 4.83 -0.18 -7.25
C PHE A 111 6.23 0.35 -7.53
N VAL A 112 7.26 -0.36 -7.07
CA VAL A 112 8.66 0.07 -7.29
C VAL A 112 9.04 -0.03 -8.79
N PRO A 113 8.75 -1.14 -9.50
CA PRO A 113 9.05 -1.23 -10.94
C PRO A 113 8.42 -0.12 -11.79
N THR A 114 7.20 0.29 -11.47
CA THR A 114 6.49 1.33 -12.25
C THR A 114 6.95 2.75 -11.90
N ASN A 115 7.30 3.01 -10.63
CA ASN A 115 7.80 4.33 -10.21
C ASN A 115 9.23 4.61 -10.68
N LEU A 116 10.06 3.58 -10.89
CA LEU A 116 11.46 3.77 -11.29
C LEU A 116 11.63 4.55 -12.61
N PRO A 117 10.94 4.19 -13.71
CA PRO A 117 10.97 4.98 -14.95
C PRO A 117 10.47 6.42 -14.77
N ILE A 118 9.44 6.63 -13.95
CA ILE A 118 8.89 7.97 -13.68
C ILE A 118 9.95 8.84 -13.00
N ILE A 119 10.58 8.30 -11.95
CA ILE A 119 11.64 9.00 -11.20
C ILE A 119 12.87 9.23 -12.06
N PHE A 120 13.27 8.24 -12.85
CA PHE A 120 14.37 8.40 -13.80
C PHE A 120 14.11 9.54 -14.77
N GLY A 121 12.90 9.62 -15.33
CA GLY A 121 12.50 10.72 -16.19
C GLY A 121 12.51 12.08 -15.48
N MET A 122 12.05 12.14 -14.23
CA MET A 122 12.13 13.34 -13.40
C MET A 122 13.58 13.79 -13.13
N LEU A 123 14.51 12.84 -12.91
CA LEU A 123 15.94 13.13 -12.69
C LEU A 123 16.65 13.59 -13.97
N MET A 124 16.26 13.03 -15.12
CA MET A 124 16.91 13.31 -16.40
C MET A 124 16.40 14.60 -17.07
N THR A 125 15.26 15.12 -16.62
CA THR A 125 14.68 16.34 -17.19
C THR A 125 15.05 17.59 -16.38
N PRO A 126 15.36 18.72 -17.04
CA PRO A 126 15.57 19.97 -16.33
C PRO A 126 14.30 20.36 -15.56
N PRO A 127 14.43 20.91 -14.34
CA PRO A 127 13.29 21.14 -13.48
C PRO A 127 12.55 22.46 -13.83
N THR A 128 12.10 22.58 -15.08
CA THR A 128 11.25 23.67 -15.56
C THR A 128 9.81 23.48 -15.07
N PRO A 129 8.99 24.55 -15.00
CA PRO A 129 7.58 24.42 -14.63
C PRO A 129 6.82 23.43 -15.52
N MET A 130 7.08 23.44 -16.84
CA MET A 130 6.46 22.53 -17.80
C MET A 130 6.83 21.08 -17.56
N ASN A 131 8.13 20.78 -17.38
CA ASN A 131 8.60 19.42 -17.10
C ASN A 131 8.07 18.93 -15.74
N THR A 132 8.02 19.82 -14.75
CA THR A 132 7.44 19.53 -13.43
C THR A 132 5.97 19.17 -13.57
N ALA A 133 5.17 19.97 -14.29
CA ALA A 133 3.76 19.69 -14.50
C ALA A 133 3.53 18.36 -15.24
N PHE A 134 4.32 18.08 -16.28
CA PHE A 134 4.24 16.83 -17.04
C PHE A 134 4.51 15.60 -16.17
N TRP A 135 5.60 15.59 -15.40
CA TRP A 135 5.91 14.46 -14.53
C TRP A 135 4.96 14.32 -13.35
N GLN A 136 4.46 15.43 -12.81
CA GLN A 136 3.40 15.39 -11.80
C GLN A 136 2.12 14.79 -12.35
N TRP A 137 1.74 15.12 -13.59
CA TRP A 137 0.61 14.50 -14.26
C TRP A 137 0.80 13.00 -14.46
N ILE A 138 1.96 12.54 -14.94
CA ILE A 138 2.26 11.11 -15.05
C ILE A 138 2.17 10.41 -13.68
N ASN A 139 2.82 10.97 -12.67
CA ASN A 139 2.83 10.40 -11.31
C ASN A 139 1.41 10.33 -10.71
N GLN A 140 0.60 11.37 -10.87
CA GLN A 140 -0.77 11.37 -10.36
C GLN A 140 -1.70 10.44 -11.15
N THR A 141 -1.47 10.27 -12.46
CA THR A 141 -2.17 9.28 -13.28
C THR A 141 -1.87 7.85 -12.82
N TYR A 142 -0.60 7.56 -12.53
CA TYR A 142 -0.20 6.30 -11.94
C TYR A 142 -0.86 6.07 -10.57
N ASN A 143 -0.79 7.04 -9.66
CA ASN A 143 -1.40 6.93 -8.32
C ASN A 143 -2.93 6.78 -8.38
N ALA A 144 -3.60 7.47 -9.29
CA ALA A 144 -5.03 7.30 -9.51
C ALA A 144 -5.37 5.89 -10.01
N GLY A 145 -4.56 5.32 -10.90
CA GLY A 145 -4.66 3.93 -11.34
C GLY A 145 -4.47 2.93 -10.20
N MET A 146 -3.46 3.12 -9.35
CA MET A 146 -3.24 2.31 -8.15
C MET A 146 -4.44 2.36 -7.20
N ASN A 147 -4.97 3.55 -6.94
CA ASN A 147 -6.16 3.70 -6.10
C ASN A 147 -7.38 3.01 -6.74
N PHE A 148 -7.58 3.15 -8.05
CA PHE A 148 -8.69 2.51 -8.75
C PHE A 148 -8.59 0.97 -8.75
N GLY A 149 -7.40 0.41 -8.97
CA GLY A 149 -7.17 -1.03 -9.02
C GLY A 149 -7.21 -1.72 -7.65
N ASN A 150 -7.02 -0.97 -6.55
CA ASN A 150 -6.98 -1.49 -5.18
C ASN A 150 -8.08 -0.91 -4.27
N ARG A 151 -9.08 -0.24 -4.86
CA ARG A 151 -10.22 0.32 -4.12
C ARG A 151 -11.07 -0.78 -3.49
N ASN A 152 -11.79 -0.43 -2.44
CA ASN A 152 -12.80 -1.32 -1.87
C ASN A 152 -13.97 -1.44 -2.85
N ALA A 153 -14.26 -2.64 -3.36
CA ALA A 153 -15.33 -2.84 -4.35
C ALA A 153 -16.73 -2.63 -3.76
N SER A 154 -16.86 -2.63 -2.43
CA SER A 154 -18.12 -2.26 -1.76
C SER A 154 -18.43 -0.76 -1.86
N SER A 155 -17.45 0.08 -2.24
CA SER A 155 -17.71 1.49 -2.54
C SER A 155 -18.15 1.65 -4.00
N GLN A 156 -19.44 1.96 -4.20
CA GLN A 156 -19.95 2.29 -5.54
C GLN A 156 -19.48 3.69 -5.94
N GLN A 157 -18.27 3.84 -6.48
CA GLN A 157 -17.82 5.11 -7.05
C GLN A 157 -18.36 5.26 -8.47
N THR A 158 -18.99 6.41 -8.73
CA THR A 158 -19.41 6.77 -10.08
C THR A 158 -18.22 7.20 -10.94
N THR A 159 -18.35 7.13 -12.26
CA THR A 159 -17.34 7.67 -13.18
C THR A 159 -17.07 9.16 -12.92
N SER A 160 -18.10 9.91 -12.51
CA SER A 160 -17.97 11.33 -12.13
C SER A 160 -17.09 11.52 -10.90
N ASP A 161 -17.24 10.67 -9.87
CA ASP A 161 -16.40 10.72 -8.67
C ASP A 161 -14.92 10.45 -9.01
N ILE A 162 -14.66 9.48 -9.86
CA ILE A 162 -13.30 9.13 -10.30
C ILE A 162 -12.68 10.28 -11.09
N LEU A 163 -13.44 10.84 -12.04
CA LEU A 163 -12.97 11.96 -12.86
C LEU A 163 -12.69 13.20 -12.00
N PHE A 164 -13.62 13.55 -11.12
CA PHE A 164 -13.44 14.67 -10.19
C PHE A 164 -12.22 14.46 -9.29
N GLY A 165 -12.11 13.28 -8.68
CA GLY A 165 -10.98 12.92 -7.81
C GLY A 165 -9.65 13.02 -8.56
N TYR A 166 -9.59 12.50 -9.79
CA TYR A 166 -8.40 12.54 -10.63
C TYR A 166 -8.01 13.97 -11.00
N THR A 167 -8.95 14.78 -11.50
CA THR A 167 -8.69 16.18 -11.84
C THR A 167 -8.23 16.96 -10.61
N ALA A 168 -8.91 16.79 -9.46
CA ALA A 168 -8.52 17.45 -8.22
C ALA A 168 -7.11 17.04 -7.76
N ALA A 169 -6.75 15.75 -7.87
CA ALA A 169 -5.43 15.25 -7.53
C ALA A 169 -4.33 15.81 -8.46
N VAL A 170 -4.56 15.81 -9.77
CA VAL A 170 -3.60 16.36 -10.74
C VAL A 170 -3.40 17.86 -10.54
N THR A 171 -4.49 18.63 -10.47
CA THR A 171 -4.44 20.08 -10.29
C THR A 171 -3.78 20.46 -8.96
N SER A 172 -4.13 19.80 -7.85
CA SER A 172 -3.50 20.08 -6.54
C SER A 172 -2.00 19.75 -6.55
N SER A 173 -1.60 18.62 -7.13
CA SER A 173 -0.20 18.22 -7.21
C SER A 173 0.66 19.19 -8.01
N ILE A 174 0.15 19.63 -9.17
CA ILE A 174 0.84 20.60 -10.03
C ILE A 174 0.94 21.96 -9.32
N THR A 175 -0.18 22.44 -8.75
CA THR A 175 -0.21 23.71 -8.02
C THR A 175 0.77 23.72 -6.85
N ILE A 176 0.79 22.66 -6.04
CA ILE A 176 1.73 22.55 -4.90
C ILE A 176 3.18 22.48 -5.40
N SER A 177 3.46 21.65 -6.42
CA SER A 177 4.83 21.46 -6.90
C SER A 177 5.42 22.72 -7.53
N VAL A 178 4.64 23.43 -8.35
CA VAL A 178 5.06 24.69 -8.98
C VAL A 178 5.07 25.83 -7.97
N GLY A 179 4.05 25.92 -7.11
CA GLY A 179 3.91 26.95 -6.09
C GLY A 179 5.03 26.89 -5.05
N LEU A 180 5.27 25.71 -4.47
CA LEU A 180 6.33 25.54 -3.46
C LEU A 180 7.72 25.76 -4.04
N ARG A 181 7.96 25.40 -5.31
CA ARG A 181 9.20 25.75 -6.02
C ARG A 181 9.39 27.26 -6.14
N LYS A 182 8.34 28.00 -6.52
CA LYS A 182 8.41 29.47 -6.63
C LYS A 182 8.69 30.12 -5.27
N LEU A 183 8.06 29.62 -4.20
CA LEU A 183 8.24 30.14 -2.83
C LEU A 183 9.62 29.80 -2.27
N SER A 184 10.11 28.58 -2.50
CA SER A 184 11.40 28.12 -1.98
C SER A 184 12.61 28.65 -2.75
N HIS A 185 12.44 29.14 -3.98
CA HIS A 185 13.55 29.59 -4.83
C HIS A 185 14.47 30.60 -4.12
N ASN A 186 13.90 31.56 -3.41
CA ASN A 186 14.68 32.59 -2.71
C ASN A 186 15.33 32.05 -1.42
N MET A 187 14.72 31.07 -0.76
CA MET A 187 15.25 30.46 0.47
C MET A 187 16.42 29.51 0.21
N THR A 188 16.45 28.85 -0.96
CA THR A 188 17.48 27.86 -1.29
C THR A 188 18.67 28.44 -2.05
N LYS A 189 18.54 29.64 -2.63
CA LYS A 189 19.54 30.29 -3.49
C LYS A 189 20.91 30.52 -2.82
N GLY A 190 20.94 30.66 -1.49
CA GLY A 190 22.17 30.90 -0.72
C GLY A 190 22.75 29.67 -0.02
N LEU A 191 22.07 28.52 -0.07
CA LEU A 191 22.53 27.31 0.62
C LEU A 191 23.50 26.53 -0.26
N GLN A 192 24.59 26.05 0.34
CA GLN A 192 25.58 25.21 -0.34
C GLN A 192 25.84 23.89 0.42
N GLY A 193 26.34 22.89 -0.29
CA GLY A 193 26.72 21.59 0.28
C GLY A 193 25.53 20.82 0.89
N GLY A 194 25.80 20.07 1.96
CA GLY A 194 24.82 19.20 2.60
C GLY A 194 23.57 19.91 3.13
N MET A 195 23.68 21.18 3.57
CA MET A 195 22.53 21.95 4.04
C MET A 195 21.54 22.28 2.90
N ALA A 196 22.05 22.52 1.69
CA ALA A 196 21.22 22.73 0.50
C ALA A 196 20.45 21.47 0.10
N VAL A 197 21.11 20.31 0.20
CA VAL A 197 20.50 19.00 -0.05
C VAL A 197 19.37 18.74 0.95
N LEU A 198 19.63 18.93 2.25
CA LEU A 198 18.62 18.74 3.30
C LEU A 198 17.43 19.70 3.15
N ALA A 199 17.67 20.98 2.91
CA ALA A 199 16.60 21.95 2.70
C ALA A 199 15.72 21.58 1.50
N THR A 200 16.35 21.20 0.37
CA THR A 200 15.64 20.77 -0.84
C THR A 200 14.84 19.48 -0.61
N SER A 201 15.38 18.53 0.17
CA SER A 201 14.66 17.32 0.58
C SER A 201 13.44 17.62 1.44
N ILE A 202 13.55 18.54 2.41
CA ILE A 202 12.41 18.95 3.27
C ILE A 202 11.33 19.63 2.44
N ILE A 203 11.71 20.56 1.56
CA ILE A 203 10.75 21.24 0.67
C ILE A 203 10.05 20.21 -0.23
N SER A 204 10.81 19.29 -0.82
CA SER A 204 10.25 18.24 -1.69
C SER A 204 9.33 17.29 -0.91
N TYR A 205 9.70 16.95 0.33
CA TYR A 205 8.86 16.19 1.25
C TYR A 205 7.54 16.91 1.50
N LEU A 206 7.55 18.18 1.89
CA LEU A 206 6.33 18.94 2.19
C LEU A 206 5.40 19.02 0.97
N ALA A 207 5.96 19.24 -0.22
CA ALA A 207 5.17 19.24 -1.46
C ALA A 207 4.49 17.88 -1.70
N VAL A 208 5.27 16.79 -1.70
CA VAL A 208 4.74 15.47 -2.05
C VAL A 208 3.85 14.90 -0.96
N ALA A 209 4.16 15.15 0.31
CA ALA A 209 3.32 14.76 1.44
C ALA A 209 1.94 15.44 1.38
N SER A 210 1.91 16.75 1.08
CA SER A 210 0.65 17.50 0.91
C SER A 210 -0.13 17.03 -0.32
N ALA A 211 0.56 16.81 -1.44
CA ALA A 211 -0.07 16.30 -2.66
C ALA A 211 -0.61 14.87 -2.49
N GLY A 212 0.11 13.99 -1.79
CA GLY A 212 -0.31 12.62 -1.51
C GLY A 212 -1.52 12.55 -0.57
N PHE A 213 -1.55 13.41 0.45
CA PHE A 213 -2.71 13.58 1.32
C PHE A 213 -3.93 14.03 0.52
N LEU A 214 -3.81 15.13 -0.24
CA LEU A 214 -4.92 15.68 -1.02
C LEU A 214 -5.38 14.73 -2.13
N ASN A 215 -4.47 14.01 -2.78
CA ASN A 215 -4.83 12.98 -3.76
C ASN A 215 -5.78 11.95 -3.14
N THR A 216 -5.40 11.36 -2.01
CA THR A 216 -6.20 10.31 -1.37
C THR A 216 -7.52 10.87 -0.86
N TYR A 217 -7.47 12.04 -0.22
CA TYR A 217 -8.64 12.71 0.32
C TYR A 217 -9.67 13.02 -0.77
N CYS A 218 -9.25 13.62 -1.88
CA CYS A 218 -10.13 13.98 -3.00
C CYS A 218 -10.65 12.75 -3.73
N MET A 219 -9.79 11.76 -4.00
CA MET A 219 -10.18 10.51 -4.68
C MET A 219 -11.23 9.71 -3.91
N ARG A 220 -11.25 9.84 -2.58
CA ARG A 220 -12.16 9.09 -1.70
C ARG A 220 -13.24 9.95 -1.06
N MET A 221 -13.41 11.19 -1.52
CA MET A 221 -14.42 12.10 -0.97
C MET A 221 -15.86 11.58 -1.16
N GLY A 222 -16.11 10.81 -2.23
CA GLY A 222 -17.39 10.14 -2.43
C GLY A 222 -17.72 9.10 -1.36
N GLU A 223 -16.72 8.41 -0.80
CA GLU A 223 -16.91 7.48 0.33
C GLU A 223 -17.32 8.21 1.60
N MET A 224 -16.78 9.41 1.86
CA MET A 224 -17.19 10.20 3.02
C MET A 224 -18.65 10.64 2.94
N LYS A 225 -19.18 10.89 1.72
CA LYS A 225 -20.58 11.28 1.53
C LYS A 225 -21.55 10.10 1.59
N ARG A 226 -21.16 8.95 1.04
CA ARG A 226 -22.02 7.76 0.92
C ARG A 226 -21.87 6.77 2.07
N GLY A 227 -20.76 6.82 2.78
CA GLY A 227 -20.37 5.86 3.81
C GLY A 227 -19.74 4.58 3.25
N ILE A 228 -19.20 3.77 4.16
CA ILE A 228 -18.64 2.45 3.88
C ILE A 228 -19.35 1.38 4.70
N LYS A 229 -19.35 0.13 4.21
CA LYS A 229 -19.94 -0.99 4.93
C LYS A 229 -19.21 -1.25 6.25
N ILE A 230 -19.99 -1.45 7.30
CA ILE A 230 -19.54 -1.84 8.64
C ILE A 230 -19.99 -3.26 8.95
N PHE A 231 -19.19 -3.95 9.73
CA PHE A 231 -19.37 -5.35 10.11
C PHE A 231 -19.28 -5.52 11.62
N ASP A 232 -19.93 -6.53 12.16
CA ASP A 232 -19.72 -6.93 13.55
C ASP A 232 -18.46 -7.81 13.69
N GLU A 233 -18.22 -8.34 14.89
CA GLU A 233 -17.09 -9.25 15.16
C GLU A 233 -17.23 -10.58 14.40
N SER A 234 -18.46 -11.05 14.15
CA SER A 234 -18.73 -12.28 13.40
C SER A 234 -18.56 -12.11 11.88
N GLY A 235 -18.43 -10.88 11.40
CA GLY A 235 -18.32 -10.54 9.97
C GLY A 235 -19.68 -10.32 9.29
N GLU A 236 -20.76 -10.25 10.06
CA GLU A 236 -22.10 -9.89 9.60
C GLU A 236 -22.12 -8.41 9.21
N ALA A 237 -22.71 -8.10 8.04
CA ALA A 237 -22.83 -6.72 7.58
C ALA A 237 -23.94 -6.00 8.37
N MET A 238 -23.57 -4.95 9.11
CA MET A 238 -24.49 -4.24 10.00
C MET A 238 -25.08 -2.96 9.38
N GLY A 239 -24.46 -2.43 8.33
CA GLY A 239 -24.95 -1.23 7.65
C GLY A 239 -23.86 -0.45 6.94
N ILE A 240 -24.13 0.84 6.70
CA ILE A 240 -23.23 1.78 6.03
C ILE A 240 -23.01 2.99 6.94
N SER A 241 -21.76 3.30 7.27
CA SER A 241 -21.40 4.42 8.17
C SER A 241 -20.53 5.45 7.46
N GLN A 242 -20.88 6.73 7.59
CA GLN A 242 -20.14 7.88 7.10
C GLN A 242 -18.98 8.24 8.03
N GLU A 243 -19.13 8.09 9.35
CA GLU A 243 -18.03 8.34 10.30
C GLU A 243 -16.90 7.31 10.14
N CYS A 244 -17.24 6.03 9.94
CA CYS A 244 -16.23 5.02 9.60
C CYS A 244 -15.51 5.36 8.28
N ALA A 245 -16.25 5.87 7.28
CA ALA A 245 -15.67 6.31 6.02
C ALA A 245 -14.71 7.50 6.21
N ARG A 246 -15.11 8.50 7.00
CA ARG A 246 -14.28 9.67 7.32
C ARG A 246 -12.99 9.26 8.02
N LYS A 247 -13.07 8.39 9.03
CA LYS A 247 -11.89 7.83 9.73
C LYS A 247 -10.99 7.06 8.77
N ALA A 248 -11.55 6.19 7.91
CA ALA A 248 -10.80 5.43 6.93
C ALA A 248 -10.05 6.32 5.91
N VAL A 249 -10.74 7.33 5.37
CA VAL A 249 -10.16 8.27 4.38
C VAL A 249 -9.07 9.11 5.00
N LEU A 250 -9.26 9.65 6.21
CA LEU A 250 -8.24 10.43 6.90
C LEU A 250 -7.01 9.58 7.24
N GLN A 251 -7.19 8.39 7.82
CA GLN A 251 -6.08 7.48 8.12
C GLN A 251 -5.27 7.11 6.88
N THR A 252 -5.94 6.84 5.76
CA THR A 252 -5.26 6.53 4.48
C THR A 252 -4.58 7.76 3.90
N SER A 253 -5.16 8.95 4.04
CA SER A 253 -4.53 10.19 3.58
C SER A 253 -3.26 10.51 4.40
N PHE A 254 -3.30 10.29 5.72
CA PHE A 254 -2.14 10.42 6.59
C PHE A 254 -1.06 9.37 6.31
N SER A 255 -1.42 8.12 5.95
CA SER A 255 -0.42 7.14 5.55
C SER A 255 0.32 7.55 4.27
N ARG A 256 -0.36 8.20 3.31
CA ARG A 256 0.31 8.77 2.11
C ARG A 256 1.22 9.95 2.43
N MET A 257 0.84 10.77 3.41
CA MET A 257 1.72 11.81 3.93
C MET A 257 2.99 11.20 4.55
N ALA A 258 2.82 10.15 5.37
CA ALA A 258 3.93 9.45 6.02
C ALA A 258 4.83 8.70 5.03
N LEU A 259 4.25 8.13 3.96
CA LEU A 259 4.99 7.47 2.86
C LEU A 259 6.07 8.39 2.28
N SER A 260 5.79 9.68 2.17
CA SER A 260 6.70 10.66 1.57
C SER A 260 7.97 10.87 2.41
N PHE A 261 7.91 10.68 3.73
CA PHE A 261 9.03 10.99 4.62
C PHE A 261 10.29 10.17 4.29
N PRO A 262 10.28 8.81 4.35
CA PRO A 262 11.45 8.01 4.01
C PRO A 262 11.87 8.18 2.54
N ILE A 263 10.94 8.45 1.61
CA ILE A 263 11.25 8.64 0.18
C ILE A 263 12.15 9.85 -0.05
N PHE A 264 11.99 10.94 0.71
CA PHE A 264 12.78 12.17 0.50
C PHE A 264 13.95 12.33 1.48
N ILE A 265 13.81 11.80 2.69
CA ILE A 265 14.86 11.91 3.71
C ILE A 265 15.97 10.89 3.48
N LEU A 266 15.64 9.62 3.18
CA LEU A 266 16.67 8.58 3.01
C LEU A 266 17.64 8.92 1.87
N PRO A 267 17.20 9.29 0.65
CA PRO A 267 18.14 9.65 -0.40
C PRO A 267 18.99 10.87 -0.05
N GLY A 268 18.41 11.91 0.56
CA GLY A 268 19.14 13.11 0.96
C GLY A 268 20.25 12.80 1.97
N VAL A 269 19.93 12.02 3.00
CA VAL A 269 20.90 11.58 4.02
C VAL A 269 21.95 10.66 3.44
N SER A 270 21.55 9.66 2.64
CA SER A 270 22.48 8.72 2.00
C SER A 270 23.47 9.45 1.10
N MET A 271 23.00 10.38 0.26
CA MET A 271 23.87 11.16 -0.62
C MET A 271 24.81 12.07 0.18
N ALA A 272 24.33 12.74 1.24
CA ALA A 272 25.16 13.58 2.09
C ALA A 272 26.27 12.78 2.82
N LEU A 273 25.96 11.56 3.28
CA LEU A 273 26.94 10.67 3.90
C LEU A 273 27.96 10.18 2.88
N LEU A 274 27.52 9.74 1.69
CA LEU A 274 28.42 9.29 0.63
C LEU A 274 29.36 10.40 0.15
N ASP A 275 28.88 11.65 0.09
CA ASP A 275 29.71 12.82 -0.21
C ASP A 275 30.78 13.05 0.86
N LYS A 276 30.38 12.98 2.14
CA LYS A 276 31.30 13.09 3.29
C LYS A 276 32.41 12.05 3.25
N PHE A 277 32.10 10.82 2.84
CA PHE A 277 33.08 9.74 2.69
C PHE A 277 33.78 9.71 1.32
N LYS A 278 33.51 10.68 0.42
CA LYS A 278 34.07 10.75 -0.95
C LYS A 278 33.79 9.50 -1.80
N MET A 279 32.66 8.84 -1.55
CA MET A 279 32.23 7.62 -2.24
C MET A 279 31.29 7.90 -3.43
N ILE A 280 30.95 9.16 -3.70
CA ILE A 280 30.11 9.52 -4.84
C ILE A 280 30.90 9.35 -6.14
N PRO A 281 30.37 8.60 -7.13
CA PRO A 281 30.99 8.50 -8.44
C PRO A 281 31.10 9.87 -9.13
N LYS A 282 32.24 10.13 -9.75
CA LYS A 282 32.48 11.40 -10.48
C LYS A 282 31.76 11.45 -11.83
N SER A 283 31.55 10.31 -12.47
CA SER A 283 30.90 10.21 -13.77
C SER A 283 29.37 10.22 -13.64
N ARG A 284 28.69 10.84 -14.61
CA ARG A 284 27.24 11.06 -14.59
C ARG A 284 26.44 9.75 -14.51
N GLY A 285 26.79 8.75 -15.33
CA GLY A 285 26.05 7.48 -15.38
C GLY A 285 26.01 6.73 -14.05
N PRO A 286 27.16 6.34 -13.48
CA PRO A 286 27.24 5.67 -12.18
C PRO A 286 26.63 6.48 -11.03
N LYS A 287 26.73 7.82 -11.06
CA LYS A 287 26.07 8.68 -10.07
C LYS A 287 24.55 8.58 -10.17
N THR A 288 23.98 8.68 -11.38
CA THR A 288 22.54 8.51 -11.58
C THR A 288 22.08 7.11 -11.20
N LEU A 289 22.86 6.08 -11.51
CA LEU A 289 22.55 4.71 -11.08
C LEU A 289 22.48 4.59 -9.55
N LEU A 290 23.46 5.14 -8.84
CA LEU A 290 23.48 5.18 -7.38
C LEU A 290 22.25 5.91 -6.83
N GLU A 291 21.92 7.10 -7.35
CA GLU A 291 20.74 7.86 -6.95
C GLU A 291 19.44 7.05 -7.15
N LEU A 292 19.29 6.41 -8.32
CA LEU A 292 18.15 5.54 -8.60
C LEU A 292 18.08 4.34 -7.65
N THR A 293 19.20 3.69 -7.35
CA THR A 293 19.23 2.55 -6.43
C THR A 293 18.80 2.97 -5.03
N VAL A 294 19.29 4.10 -4.54
CA VAL A 294 18.91 4.62 -3.21
C VAL A 294 17.42 5.00 -3.18
N ILE A 295 16.90 5.64 -4.24
CA ILE A 295 15.48 5.98 -4.31
C ILE A 295 14.61 4.72 -4.43
N ALA A 296 15.01 3.73 -5.24
CA ALA A 296 14.31 2.45 -5.37
C ALA A 296 14.20 1.72 -4.02
N PHE A 297 15.31 1.67 -3.29
CA PHE A 297 15.37 1.08 -1.96
C PHE A 297 14.49 1.86 -0.97
N SER A 298 14.53 3.20 -1.03
CA SER A 298 13.69 4.05 -0.19
C SER A 298 12.21 3.82 -0.46
N LEU A 299 11.78 3.71 -1.72
CA LEU A 299 10.40 3.36 -2.09
C LEU A 299 9.98 1.98 -1.57
N TRP A 300 10.86 0.99 -1.73
CA TRP A 300 10.61 -0.39 -1.30
C TRP A 300 10.38 -0.50 0.20
N ILE A 301 11.09 0.29 1.00
CA ILE A 301 10.93 0.33 2.47
C ILE A 301 9.76 1.23 2.89
N ALA A 302 9.58 2.37 2.22
CA ALA A 302 8.61 3.39 2.59
C ALA A 302 7.16 2.87 2.55
N LEU A 303 6.83 2.09 1.52
CA LEU A 303 5.46 1.66 1.28
C LEU A 303 4.95 0.67 2.34
N PRO A 304 5.65 -0.44 2.67
CA PRO A 304 5.26 -1.32 3.77
C PRO A 304 5.14 -0.59 5.11
N ILE A 305 6.09 0.28 5.43
CA ILE A 305 6.11 1.06 6.70
C ILE A 305 4.88 1.97 6.80
N SER A 306 4.60 2.75 5.76
CA SER A 306 3.51 3.72 5.76
C SER A 306 2.13 3.06 5.78
N VAL A 307 1.92 2.02 4.99
CA VAL A 307 0.65 1.29 4.94
C VAL A 307 0.37 0.59 6.28
N SER A 308 1.42 0.17 7.00
CA SER A 308 1.33 -0.50 8.30
C SER A 308 0.98 0.42 9.47
N LEU A 309 1.00 1.74 9.30
CA LEU A 309 0.68 2.70 10.37
C LEU A 309 -0.71 2.45 10.96
N PHE A 310 -1.68 2.10 10.12
CA PHE A 310 -3.05 1.82 10.53
C PHE A 310 -3.44 0.39 10.12
N PRO A 311 -4.20 -0.35 10.94
CA PRO A 311 -4.64 -1.69 10.59
C PRO A 311 -5.51 -1.66 9.30
N PRO A 312 -5.49 -2.72 8.47
CA PRO A 312 -6.35 -2.80 7.28
C PRO A 312 -7.84 -2.88 7.61
N ARG A 313 -8.17 -3.59 8.69
CA ARG A 313 -9.49 -3.64 9.31
C ARG A 313 -9.52 -2.65 10.47
N GLY A 314 -10.27 -1.56 10.33
CA GLY A 314 -10.47 -0.59 11.39
C GLY A 314 -11.46 -1.12 12.42
N GLU A 315 -11.31 -0.70 13.67
CA GLU A 315 -12.22 -0.98 14.78
C GLU A 315 -12.72 0.34 15.34
N VAL A 316 -14.02 0.42 15.59
CA VAL A 316 -14.66 1.59 16.17
C VAL A 316 -15.75 1.15 17.14
N LYS A 317 -15.86 1.85 18.28
CA LYS A 317 -16.90 1.57 19.28
C LYS A 317 -18.25 2.11 18.83
N SER A 318 -19.33 1.47 19.28
CA SER A 318 -20.70 1.86 18.97
C SER A 318 -21.08 3.27 19.43
N ASN A 319 -20.37 3.82 20.42
CA ASN A 319 -20.55 5.19 20.90
C ASN A 319 -19.79 6.26 20.08
N GLU A 320 -18.95 5.87 19.13
CA GLU A 320 -18.15 6.76 18.27
C GLU A 320 -18.66 6.81 16.82
N ILE A 321 -19.86 6.29 16.57
CA ILE A 321 -20.52 6.25 15.26
C ILE A 321 -21.92 6.87 15.36
N GLU A 322 -22.62 6.88 14.22
CA GLU A 322 -23.98 7.37 14.11
C GLU A 322 -24.90 6.68 15.14
N GLN A 323 -25.80 7.45 15.77
CA GLN A 323 -26.64 6.98 16.88
C GLN A 323 -27.51 5.76 16.50
N GLU A 324 -27.84 5.61 15.22
CA GLU A 324 -28.60 4.46 14.68
C GLU A 324 -27.92 3.11 14.91
N PHE A 325 -26.58 3.10 15.05
CA PHE A 325 -25.81 1.88 15.31
C PHE A 325 -25.57 1.65 16.81
N ALA A 326 -25.74 2.65 17.67
CA ALA A 326 -25.48 2.52 19.10
C ALA A 326 -26.39 1.48 19.80
N THR A 327 -27.60 1.29 19.28
CA THR A 327 -28.61 0.36 19.83
C THR A 327 -28.85 -0.87 18.95
N MET A 328 -28.06 -1.04 17.89
CA MET A 328 -28.28 -2.11 16.92
C MET A 328 -27.87 -3.47 17.50
N LYS A 329 -28.69 -4.48 17.23
CA LYS A 329 -28.47 -5.85 17.67
C LYS A 329 -28.02 -6.72 16.50
N ASN A 330 -27.07 -7.62 16.75
CA ASN A 330 -26.66 -8.64 15.79
C ASN A 330 -27.73 -9.73 15.60
N SER A 331 -27.49 -10.67 14.68
CA SER A 331 -28.35 -11.85 14.48
C SER A 331 -28.55 -12.73 15.74
N LYS A 332 -27.75 -12.52 16.80
CA LYS A 332 -27.86 -13.21 18.09
C LYS A 332 -28.64 -12.39 19.14
N GLY A 333 -29.19 -11.23 18.78
CA GLY A 333 -29.96 -10.36 19.67
C GLY A 333 -29.11 -9.56 20.67
N GLN A 334 -27.79 -9.59 20.56
CA GLN A 334 -26.85 -8.87 21.42
C GLN A 334 -26.57 -7.48 20.84
N ILE A 335 -26.48 -6.47 21.71
CA ILE A 335 -26.08 -5.12 21.29
C ILE A 335 -24.64 -5.17 20.80
N VAL A 336 -24.39 -4.59 19.64
CA VAL A 336 -23.05 -4.56 19.06
C VAL A 336 -22.25 -3.43 19.71
N GLU A 337 -21.20 -3.78 20.46
CA GLU A 337 -20.33 -2.80 21.12
C GLU A 337 -19.25 -2.24 20.19
N LYS A 338 -18.86 -3.02 19.17
CA LYS A 338 -17.76 -2.73 18.27
C LYS A 338 -18.11 -3.05 16.83
N TYR A 339 -17.73 -2.12 15.96
CA TYR A 339 -17.88 -2.23 14.52
C TYR A 339 -16.53 -2.26 13.85
N TYR A 340 -16.48 -3.01 12.75
CA TYR A 340 -15.30 -3.17 11.92
C TYR A 340 -15.56 -2.67 10.51
N TYR A 341 -14.55 -2.08 9.89
CA TYR A 341 -14.64 -1.59 8.52
C TYR A 341 -13.35 -1.84 7.75
N ASN A 342 -13.47 -1.98 6.43
CA ASN A 342 -12.32 -2.11 5.55
C ASN A 342 -11.80 -0.73 5.18
N LYS A 343 -10.58 -0.40 5.64
CA LYS A 343 -9.95 0.90 5.38
C LYS A 343 -9.61 1.11 3.90
N GLY A 344 -9.36 0.04 3.16
CA GLY A 344 -8.73 0.11 1.83
C GLY A 344 -7.23 0.44 1.92
N LEU A 345 -6.57 0.51 0.77
CA LEU A 345 -5.14 0.77 0.62
C LEU A 345 -4.84 2.15 0.04
#